data_AF-A0A934HI22-F1
#
_entry.id   AF-A0A934HI22-F1
#
_cell.length_a   1.000
_cell.length_b   1.000
_cell.length_c   1.000
_cell.angle_alpha   90.00
_cell.angle_beta   90.00
_cell.angle_gamma   90.00
#
_symmetry.space_group_name_H-M   'P 1'
#
loop_
_entity.id
_entity.type
_entity.pdbx_description
1 polymer ?
#
loop_
_entity_poly.entity_id
_entity_poly.type
_entity_poly.pdbx_seq_one_letter_code
_entity_poly.pdbx_strand_id
1 'polypeptide(L)'
;MKRRWTKILAVDALLMIVTFGAIQLIPVPRDNPPVRREPVWNSAETRTLAVDACFDCHSSETEWPWYTGIAPFSWVVWYDVTEGREALDFSDWDRHVDDDFVDPEDA
;
A
#
# COMPACT_ATOMS: atom_id res chain seq x y z
N MET A 1 47.73 5.02 -5.38
CA MET A 1 46.43 4.84 -6.07
C MET A 1 45.43 4.00 -5.26
N LYS A 2 45.71 2.74 -4.91
CA LYS A 2 44.79 1.85 -4.15
C LYS A 2 44.21 2.46 -2.86
N ARG A 3 45.05 3.07 -2.01
CA ARG A 3 44.65 3.77 -0.76
C ARG A 3 43.67 4.93 -0.96
N ARG A 4 43.64 5.57 -2.13
CA ARG A 4 42.71 6.67 -2.43
C ARG A 4 41.33 6.13 -2.80
N TRP A 5 41.28 5.05 -3.58
CA TRP A 5 40.05 4.33 -3.92
C TRP A 5 39.38 3.70 -2.69
N THR A 6 40.15 3.05 -1.81
CA THR A 6 39.61 2.49 -0.56
C THR A 6 38.95 3.56 0.31
N LYS A 7 39.54 4.77 0.36
CA LYS A 7 38.96 5.90 1.11
C LYS A 7 37.67 6.41 0.47
N ILE A 8 37.64 6.53 -0.85
CA ILE A 8 36.43 6.97 -1.58
C ILE A 8 35.29 5.97 -1.34
N LEU A 9 35.53 4.67 -1.57
CA LEU A 9 34.53 3.63 -1.33
C LEU A 9 34.03 3.60 0.13
N ALA A 10 34.93 3.82 1.10
CA ALA A 10 34.54 3.87 2.51
C ALA A 10 33.69 5.11 2.83
N VAL A 11 33.99 6.27 2.24
CA VAL A 11 33.18 7.48 2.39
C VAL A 11 31.81 7.30 1.76
N ASP A 12 31.74 6.76 0.53
CA ASP A 12 30.48 6.53 -0.16
C ASP A 12 29.59 5.53 0.62
N ALA A 13 30.18 4.43 1.12
CA ALA A 13 29.47 3.48 1.96
C ALA A 13 28.93 4.13 3.25
N LEU A 14 29.74 4.98 3.91
CA LEU A 14 29.29 5.72 5.10
C LEU A 14 28.13 6.66 4.77
N LEU A 15 28.21 7.39 3.66
CA LEU A 15 27.13 8.28 3.21
C LEU A 15 25.84 7.50 2.91
N MET A 16 25.94 6.35 2.25
CA MET A 16 24.78 5.49 2.00
C MET A 16 24.14 4.99 3.30
N ILE A 17 24.94 4.56 4.28
CA ILE A 17 24.44 4.09 5.57
C ILE A 17 23.77 5.22 6.36
N VAL A 18 24.41 6.39 6.41
CA VAL A 18 23.84 7.57 7.09
C VAL A 18 22.53 8.00 6.43
N THR A 19 22.50 8.05 5.09
CA THR A 19 21.30 8.39 4.33
C THR A 19 20.20 7.36 4.58
N PHE A 20 20.50 6.06 4.48
CA PHE A 20 19.56 4.98 4.74
C PHE A 20 19.00 5.07 6.16
N GLY A 21 19.85 5.31 7.16
CA GLY A 21 19.41 5.49 8.56
C GLY A 21 18.56 6.74 8.76
N ALA A 22 18.92 7.86 8.11
CA ALA A 22 18.18 9.11 8.21
C ALA A 22 16.77 8.98 7.61
N ILE A 23 16.60 8.32 6.46
CA ILE A 23 15.28 8.15 5.85
C ILE A 23 14.35 7.25 6.68
N GLN A 24 14.87 6.32 7.50
CA GLN A 24 14.02 5.51 8.39
C GLN A 24 13.32 6.36 9.48
N LEU A 25 13.75 7.60 9.72
CA LEU A 25 13.15 8.48 10.73
C LEU A 25 11.82 9.12 10.30
N ILE A 26 11.36 8.85 9.07
CA ILE A 26 10.09 9.35 8.52
C ILE A 26 9.16 8.13 8.33
N PRO A 27 8.49 7.64 9.38
CA PRO A 27 7.54 6.53 9.26
C PRO A 27 6.19 6.98 8.67
N VAL A 28 5.48 6.05 8.05
CA VAL A 28 4.08 6.21 7.59
C VAL A 28 3.14 5.34 8.43
N PRO A 29 1.88 5.75 8.64
CA PRO A 29 0.88 4.93 9.35
C PRO A 29 0.55 3.67 8.54
N ARG A 30 0.32 2.54 9.21
CA ARG A 30 -0.01 1.24 8.58
C ARG A 30 -1.14 0.53 9.34
N ASP A 31 -1.95 1.30 10.02
CA ASP A 31 -3.20 0.86 10.60
C ASP A 31 -4.28 0.84 9.52
N ASN A 32 -5.24 -0.05 9.71
CA ASN A 32 -6.38 -0.16 8.84
C ASN A 32 -7.58 0.58 9.45
N PRO A 33 -8.32 1.37 8.65
CA PRO A 33 -9.58 1.94 9.12
C PRO A 33 -10.62 0.84 9.40
N PRO A 34 -11.73 1.15 10.09
CA PRO A 34 -12.77 0.16 10.34
C PRO A 34 -13.51 -0.21 9.04
N VAL A 35 -13.79 -1.51 8.87
CA VAL A 35 -14.65 -2.01 7.79
C VAL A 35 -16.07 -1.49 7.98
N ARG A 36 -16.65 -0.88 6.93
CA ARG A 36 -18.02 -0.38 6.94
C ARG A 36 -18.98 -1.37 6.28
N ARG A 37 -18.79 -1.65 4.99
CA ARG A 37 -19.65 -2.55 4.21
C ARG A 37 -18.95 -3.05 2.94
N GLU A 38 -19.06 -4.34 2.69
CA GLU A 38 -18.66 -4.97 1.42
C GLU A 38 -19.74 -4.91 0.32
N PRO A 39 -19.39 -5.08 -0.96
CA PRO A 39 -20.37 -5.31 -2.02
C PRO A 39 -21.23 -6.55 -1.76
N VAL A 40 -22.38 -6.60 -2.43
CA VAL A 40 -23.16 -7.83 -2.52
C VAL A 40 -22.49 -8.75 -3.52
N TRP A 41 -21.80 -9.78 -3.02
CA TRP A 41 -21.14 -10.77 -3.86
C TRP A 41 -22.15 -11.72 -4.53
N ASN A 42 -21.96 -11.99 -5.82
CA ASN A 42 -22.79 -12.95 -6.55
C ASN A 42 -22.53 -14.42 -6.14
N SER A 43 -21.34 -14.70 -5.60
CA SER A 43 -20.96 -16.02 -5.09
C SER A 43 -19.85 -15.92 -4.04
N ALA A 44 -19.71 -16.97 -3.22
CA ALA A 44 -18.60 -17.07 -2.27
C ALA A 44 -17.24 -17.16 -2.99
N GLU A 45 -17.19 -17.82 -4.14
CA GLU A 45 -15.97 -17.95 -4.95
C GLU A 45 -15.48 -16.59 -5.46
N THR A 46 -16.41 -15.73 -5.93
CA THR A 46 -16.07 -14.38 -6.38
C THR A 46 -15.53 -13.52 -5.24
N ARG A 47 -16.11 -13.63 -4.04
CA ARG A 47 -15.56 -12.96 -2.86
C ARG A 47 -14.14 -13.44 -2.55
N THR A 48 -13.91 -14.76 -2.53
CA THR A 48 -12.57 -15.33 -2.26
C THR A 48 -11.55 -14.82 -3.27
N LEU A 49 -11.88 -14.83 -4.56
CA LEU A 49 -11.00 -14.28 -5.59
C LEU A 49 -10.69 -12.79 -5.38
N ALA A 50 -11.67 -11.99 -4.98
CA ALA A 50 -11.46 -10.58 -4.69
C ALA A 50 -10.59 -10.36 -3.44
N VAL A 51 -10.79 -11.15 -2.38
CA VAL A 51 -9.92 -11.10 -1.19
C VAL A 51 -8.48 -11.41 -1.56
N ASP A 52 -8.25 -12.48 -2.31
CA ASP A 52 -6.90 -12.92 -2.66
C ASP A 52 -6.19 -11.97 -3.63
N ALA A 53 -6.93 -11.30 -4.50
CA ALA A 53 -6.35 -10.49 -5.57
C ALA A 53 -6.38 -8.97 -5.33
N CYS A 54 -7.32 -8.47 -4.51
CA CYS A 54 -7.64 -7.05 -4.45
C CYS A 54 -7.59 -6.45 -3.04
N PHE A 55 -7.93 -7.22 -1.99
CA PHE A 55 -8.14 -6.64 -0.66
C PHE A 55 -6.89 -5.99 -0.08
N ASP A 56 -5.69 -6.53 -0.39
CA ASP A 56 -4.46 -5.92 0.12
C ASP A 56 -4.24 -4.48 -0.34
N CYS A 57 -4.78 -4.07 -1.49
CA CYS A 57 -4.62 -2.72 -2.00
C CYS A 57 -5.92 -1.89 -1.91
N HIS A 58 -7.07 -2.54 -2.04
CA HIS A 58 -8.38 -1.89 -2.21
C HIS A 58 -9.35 -2.22 -1.08
N SER A 59 -8.89 -2.55 0.13
CA SER A 59 -9.80 -2.72 1.25
C SER A 59 -9.18 -2.20 2.55
N SER A 60 -10.02 -2.01 3.57
CA SER A 60 -9.62 -1.73 4.94
C SER A 60 -9.12 -3.00 5.67
N GLU A 61 -8.79 -4.06 4.95
CA GLU A 61 -8.26 -5.32 5.50
C GLU A 61 -6.85 -5.62 4.98
N THR A 62 -6.13 -4.62 4.46
CA THR A 62 -4.76 -4.79 3.95
C THR A 62 -3.84 -5.50 4.93
N GLU A 63 -3.23 -6.60 4.48
CA GLU A 63 -2.17 -7.29 5.21
C GLU A 63 -0.81 -6.64 4.90
N TRP A 64 -0.39 -5.68 5.73
CA TRP A 64 0.87 -4.95 5.53
C TRP A 64 2.11 -5.86 5.64
N PRO A 65 2.85 -6.14 4.56
CA PRO A 65 4.02 -7.00 4.62
C PRO A 65 5.15 -6.36 5.43
N TRP A 66 6.06 -7.16 5.99
CA TRP A 66 7.13 -6.66 6.89
C TRP A 66 8.00 -5.54 6.29
N TYR A 67 8.23 -5.56 4.96
CA TYR A 67 9.06 -4.58 4.27
C TYR A 67 8.39 -3.20 4.18
N THR A 68 7.08 -3.10 4.42
CA THR A 68 6.36 -1.82 4.52
C THR A 68 6.75 -1.03 5.77
N GLY A 69 7.52 -1.61 6.69
CA GLY A 69 8.16 -0.90 7.79
C GLY A 69 9.50 -0.25 7.45
N ILE A 70 10.02 -0.41 6.22
CA ILE A 70 11.37 0.03 5.83
C ILE A 70 11.29 1.06 4.69
N ALA A 71 11.81 2.26 4.92
CA ALA A 71 11.91 3.28 3.89
C ALA A 71 12.97 2.91 2.83
N PRO A 72 12.78 3.28 1.55
CA PRO A 72 11.67 4.07 1.02
C PRO A 72 10.42 3.25 0.63
N PHE A 73 10.48 1.91 0.73
CA PHE A 73 9.39 1.02 0.31
C PHE A 73 8.12 1.25 1.11
N SER A 74 8.25 1.55 2.41
CA SER A 74 7.15 1.96 3.27
C SER A 74 6.30 3.08 2.64
N TRP A 75 6.96 4.12 2.10
CA TRP A 75 6.27 5.28 1.53
C TRP A 75 5.54 4.95 0.23
N VAL A 76 6.19 4.18 -0.65
CA VAL A 76 5.61 3.81 -1.94
C VAL A 76 4.37 2.94 -1.74
N VAL A 77 4.49 1.88 -0.94
CA VAL A 77 3.35 0.97 -0.69
C VAL A 77 2.23 1.69 0.05
N TRP A 78 2.55 2.53 1.04
CA TRP A 78 1.54 3.31 1.74
C TRP A 78 0.78 4.25 0.80
N TYR A 79 1.50 4.95 -0.08
CA TYR A 79 0.89 5.83 -1.08
C TYR A 79 -0.02 5.05 -2.03
N ASP A 80 0.46 3.93 -2.60
CA ASP A 80 -0.30 3.13 -3.56
C ASP A 80 -1.56 2.52 -2.93
N VAL A 81 -1.50 2.03 -1.68
CA VAL A 81 -2.68 1.51 -0.97
C VAL A 81 -3.66 2.64 -0.63
N THR A 82 -3.17 3.82 -0.24
CA THR A 82 -4.03 4.97 0.08
C THR A 82 -4.78 5.43 -1.17
N GLU A 83 -4.07 5.68 -2.26
CA GLU A 83 -4.66 6.04 -3.55
C GLU A 83 -5.59 4.93 -4.09
N GLY A 84 -5.19 3.67 -3.94
CA GLY A 84 -5.99 2.52 -4.32
C GLY A 84 -7.36 2.51 -3.63
N ARG A 85 -7.40 2.72 -2.32
CA ARG A 85 -8.64 2.83 -1.53
C ARG A 85 -9.46 4.07 -1.89
N GLU A 86 -8.82 5.18 -2.23
CA GLU A 86 -9.49 6.40 -2.70
C GLU A 86 -10.18 6.19 -4.06
N ALA A 87 -9.63 5.36 -4.93
CA ALA A 87 -10.27 4.96 -6.18
C ALA A 87 -11.34 3.86 -5.99
N LEU A 88 -11.05 2.85 -5.17
CA LEU A 88 -11.95 1.72 -4.89
C LEU A 88 -11.64 1.11 -3.53
N ASP A 89 -12.67 0.98 -2.68
CA ASP A 89 -12.55 0.37 -1.34
C ASP A 89 -13.66 -0.67 -1.12
N PHE A 90 -13.28 -1.94 -1.14
CA PHE A 90 -14.15 -3.09 -0.88
C PHE A 90 -14.68 -3.15 0.55
N SER A 91 -14.10 -2.41 1.49
CA SER A 91 -14.59 -2.29 2.87
C SER A 91 -15.51 -1.09 3.08
N ASP A 92 -15.66 -0.22 2.07
CA ASP A 92 -16.50 0.97 2.08
C ASP A 92 -17.30 1.12 0.78
N TRP A 93 -18.04 0.06 0.45
CA TRP A 93 -18.71 -0.05 -0.85
C TRP A 93 -19.78 1.03 -1.10
N ASP A 94 -20.42 1.56 -0.04
CA ASP A 94 -21.44 2.60 -0.16
C ASP A 94 -20.91 3.86 -0.87
N ARG A 95 -19.63 4.20 -0.68
CA ARG A 95 -19.00 5.35 -1.33
C ARG A 95 -19.04 5.28 -2.85
N HIS A 96 -19.11 4.07 -3.41
CA HIS A 96 -19.11 3.83 -4.87
C HIS A 96 -20.51 3.66 -5.45
N VAL A 97 -21.54 3.47 -4.61
CA VAL A 97 -22.92 3.30 -5.07
C VAL A 97 -23.56 4.66 -5.36
N ASP A 98 -23.14 5.72 -4.65
CA ASP A 98 -23.67 7.07 -4.81
C ASP A 98 -23.00 7.86 -5.97
N ASP A 99 -21.83 7.42 -6.45
CA ASP A 99 -21.11 8.02 -7.59
C ASP A 99 -21.53 7.32 -8.91
N ASP A 100 -22.72 7.63 -9.45
CA ASP A 100 -23.22 7.51 -10.85
C ASP A 100 -22.71 6.38 -11.82
N PHE A 101 -22.02 5.33 -11.37
CA PHE A 101 -21.33 4.35 -12.23
C PHE A 101 -22.09 3.05 -12.48
N VAL A 102 -23.29 2.92 -11.93
CA VAL A 102 -24.22 1.84 -12.28
C VAL A 102 -25.34 2.44 -13.11
N ASP A 103 -25.17 2.43 -14.44
CA ASP A 103 -26.31 2.58 -15.33
C ASP A 103 -27.28 1.42 -15.06
N PRO A 104 -28.54 1.66 -14.65
CA PRO A 104 -29.50 0.61 -14.33
C PRO A 104 -29.79 -0.35 -15.49
N GLU A 105 -29.37 -0.05 -16.72
CA GLU A 105 -29.53 -0.90 -17.90
C GLU A 105 -28.51 -2.04 -18.00
N ASP A 106 -27.41 -2.03 -17.24
CA ASP A 106 -26.34 -3.03 -17.27
C ASP A 106 -26.42 -4.10 -16.13
N ALA A 107 -27.51 -4.10 -15.35
CA ALA A 107 -27.76 -5.04 -14.24
C ALA A 107 -28.61 -6.27 -14.60
#